data_AF-A0A353ZXZ7-F1
#
_entry.id   AF-A0A353ZXZ7-F1
#
_cell.length_a   1.000
_cell.length_b   1.000
_cell.length_c   1.000
_cell.angle_alpha   90.00
_cell.angle_beta   90.00
_cell.angle_gamma   90.00
#
_symmetry.space_group_name_H-M   'P 1'
#
loop_
_entity.id
_entity.type
_entity.pdbx_description
1 polymer ?
#
loop_
_entity_poly.entity_id
_entity_poly.type
_entity_poly.pdbx_seq_one_letter_code
_entity_poly.pdbx_strand_id
1 'polypeptide(L)' 'MGVGIIGVSPARGWAAIAHIPALRALPNYEIRALSAHNAESARAAGQVFGVSA' A
#
# COMPACT_ATOMS: atom_id res chain seq x y z
N MET A 1 1.17 14.89 -0.93
CA MET A 1 0.91 14.31 -2.27
C MET A 1 0.30 12.93 -2.09
N GLY A 2 -0.80 12.64 -2.79
CA GLY A 2 -1.45 11.33 -2.72
C GLY A 2 -0.73 10.30 -3.59
N VAL A 3 -0.48 9.10 -3.06
CA VAL A 3 0.23 8.02 -3.75
C VAL A 3 -0.66 6.80 -3.85
N GLY A 4 -0.74 6.23 -5.06
CA GLY A 4 -1.28 4.89 -5.31
C GLY A 4 -0.14 3.90 -5.55
N ILE A 5 -0.24 2.68 -5.00
CA ILE A 5 0.76 1.63 -5.19
C ILE A 5 0.14 0.45 -5.93
N ILE A 6 0.76 0.02 -7.02
CA ILE A 6 0.33 -1.11 -7.85
C ILE A 6 1.19 -2.34 -7.54
N GLY A 7 0.56 -3.51 -7.44
CA GLY A 7 1.24 -4.78 -7.19
C GLY A 7 1.53 -5.05 -5.71
N VAL A 8 0.71 -4.49 -4.81
CA VAL A 8 0.87 -4.74 -3.37
C VAL A 8 0.41 -6.16 -3.02
N SER A 9 1.21 -6.81 -2.20
CA SER A 9 0.87 -8.07 -1.55
C SER A 9 1.00 -7.89 -0.03
N PRO A 10 -0.01 -8.26 0.77
CA PRO A 10 0.00 -8.04 2.22
C PRO A 10 1.06 -8.88 2.96
N ALA A 11 1.48 -10.00 2.39
CA ALA A 11 2.38 -10.96 3.05
C ALA A 11 3.85 -10.90 2.59
N ARG A 12 4.11 -10.27 1.44
CA ARG A 12 5.43 -10.28 0.78
C ARG A 12 5.59 -9.18 -0.26
N GLY A 13 6.83 -8.89 -0.63
CA GLY A 13 7.18 -8.02 -1.75
C GLY A 13 7.69 -6.64 -1.32
N TRP A 14 8.37 -5.96 -2.26
CA TRP A 14 9.07 -4.69 -2.02
C TRP A 14 8.16 -3.57 -1.52
N ALA A 15 6.89 -3.53 -1.94
CA ALA A 15 5.95 -2.53 -1.45
C ALA A 15 5.79 -2.57 0.07
N ALA A 16 5.66 -3.76 0.66
CA ALA A 16 5.44 -3.94 2.09
C ALA A 16 6.68 -3.61 2.93
N ILE A 17 7.87 -3.99 2.47
CA ILE A 17 9.11 -3.86 3.26
C ILE A 17 9.90 -2.59 2.99
N ALA A 18 9.71 -1.94 1.84
CA ALA A 18 10.49 -0.76 1.44
C ALA A 18 9.61 0.46 1.18
N HIS A 19 8.69 0.40 0.21
CA HIS A 19 7.98 1.60 -0.25
C HIS A 19 6.98 2.13 0.79
N ILE A 20 6.16 1.27 1.38
CA ILE A 20 5.15 1.68 2.38
C ILE A 20 5.81 2.29 3.63
N PRO A 21 6.83 1.66 4.26
CA PRO A 21 7.54 2.28 5.38
C PRO A 21 8.20 3.61 5.01
N ALA A 22 8.87 3.67 3.84
CA ALA A 22 9.56 4.88 3.41
C ALA A 22 8.59 6.05 3.18
N LEU A 23 7.45 5.81 2.52
CA LEU A 23 6.44 6.84 2.28
C LEU A 23 5.80 7.31 3.58
N ARG A 24 5.54 6.41 4.53
CA ARG A 24 4.98 6.75 5.86
C ARG A 24 5.94 7.56 6.73
N ALA A 25 7.25 7.40 6.55
CA ALA A 25 8.26 8.17 7.27
C ALA A 25 8.37 9.63 6.79
N LEU A 26 7.77 9.95 5.64
CA LEU A 26 7.86 11.27 5.02
C LEU A 26 6.53 12.03 5.17
N PRO A 27 6.51 13.22 5.81
CA PRO A 27 5.28 13.92 6.17
C PRO A 27 4.51 14.49 4.97
N ASN A 28 5.16 14.58 3.80
CA ASN A 28 4.62 15.13 2.58
C ASN A 28 3.87 14.09 1.72
N TYR A 29 3.83 12.82 2.12
CA TYR A 29 3.17 11.75 1.37
C TYR A 29 2.04 11.10 2.17
N GLU A 30 1.01 10.70 1.43
CA GLU A 30 -0.10 9.94 1.97
C GLU A 30 -0.45 8.83 0.98
N ILE A 31 -0.46 7.59 1.45
CA ILE A 31 -0.84 6.44 0.63
C ILE A 31 -2.37 6.38 0.60
N ARG A 32 -2.97 6.58 -0.57
CA ARG A 32 -4.43 6.72 -0.74
C ARG A 32 -5.08 5.63 -1.56
N ALA A 33 -4.31 4.76 -2.20
CA ALA A 33 -4.84 3.66 -2.99
C ALA A 33 -3.85 2.51 -3.07
N LEU A 34 -4.37 1.28 -3.07
CA LEU A 34 -3.60 0.06 -3.29
C LEU A 34 -4.26 -0.76 -4.40
N SER A 35 -3.44 -1.32 -5.27
CA SER A 35 -3.86 -2.28 -6.28
C SER A 35 -3.07 -3.58 -6.12
N ALA A 36 -3.76 -4.69 -6.32
CA ALA A 36 -3.22 -6.04 -6.27
C ALA A 36 -3.77 -6.86 -7.45
N HIS A 37 -3.32 -8.11 -7.56
CA HIS A 37 -3.72 -9.03 -8.63
C HIS A 37 -5.23 -9.29 -8.72
N ASN A 38 -5.96 -9.10 -7.63
CA ASN A 38 -7.43 -9.09 -7.60
C ASN A 38 -7.95 -8.14 -6.53
N ALA A 39 -9.25 -7.83 -6.58
CA ALA A 39 -9.90 -6.90 -5.67
C ALA A 39 -9.88 -7.38 -4.20
N GLU A 40 -9.99 -8.69 -3.96
CA GLU A 40 -9.92 -9.25 -2.61
C GLU A 40 -8.55 -8.99 -1.97
N SER A 41 -7.48 -9.22 -2.72
CA SER A 41 -6.11 -8.97 -2.24
C SER A 41 -5.82 -7.49 -2.05
N ALA A 42 -6.41 -6.63 -2.89
CA ALA A 42 -6.29 -5.18 -2.72
C ALA A 42 -6.96 -4.73 -1.41
N ARG A 43 -8.15 -5.26 -1.11
CA ARG A 43 -8.84 -5.00 0.17
C ARG A 43 -8.07 -5.55 1.36
N ALA A 44 -7.55 -6.77 1.28
CA ALA A 44 -6.73 -7.36 2.32
C ALA A 44 -5.47 -6.52 2.60
N ALA A 45 -4.80 -6.04 1.55
CA ALA A 45 -3.69 -5.10 1.69
C ALA A 45 -4.14 -3.77 2.32
N GLY A 46 -5.30 -3.24 1.92
CA GLY A 46 -5.90 -2.05 2.53
C GLY A 46 -6.11 -2.21 4.04
N GLN A 47 -6.61 -3.36 4.48
CA GLN A 47 -6.78 -3.65 5.91
C GLN A 47 -5.45 -3.76 6.65
N VAL A 48 -4.47 -4.49 6.09
CA VAL A 48 -3.15 -4.67 6.73
C VAL A 48 -2.39 -3.35 6.83
N PHE A 49 -2.46 -2.51 5.80
CA PHE A 49 -1.71 -1.26 5.72
C PHE A 49 -2.57 -0.03 6.06
N GLY A 50 -3.79 -0.20 6.57
CA GLY A 50 -4.67 0.93 6.94
C GLY A 50 -4.89 1.93 5.81
N VAL A 51 -4.99 1.47 4.56
CA VAL A 51 -5.28 2.30 3.39
C VAL A 51 -6.68 1.95 2.91
N SER A 52 -7.50 2.96 2.67
CA SER A 52 -8.80 2.82 2.02
C SER A 52 -8.57 2.29 0.60
N ALA A 53 -8.70 0.97 0.39
CA ALA A 53 -8.53 0.30 -0.89
C ALA A 53 -9.88 -0.12 -1.48
#